data_AF-A0A090IM93-F1
#
_entry.id   AF-A0A090IM93-F1
#
_cell.length_a   1.000
_cell.length_b   1.000
_cell.length_c   1.000
_cell.angle_alpha   90.00
_cell.angle_beta   90.00
_cell.angle_gamma   90.00
#
_symmetry.space_group_name_H-M   'P 1'
#
loop_
_entity.id
_entity.type
_entity.pdbx_description
1 polymer ?
#
loop_
_entity_poly.entity_id
_entity_poly.type
_entity_poly.pdbx_seq_one_letter_code
_entity_poly.pdbx_strand_id
1 'polypeptide(L)'
;MLIGKYFRVIWYTLFVVLSASSFFVSANTLEGIRVWPSPDETRIVIDLNSEANYSYFTLSSPYRLVVDLKNTNVKAKLPLTVSDSKVLSKIRKSSAPSKGTTRLVFELKHSVTAEVFKLSPTPGGQYGHRLVMDLPHSSTSKSTPTESRATTPVINSNSNHIIGNGEIIIAIDAGHGGEDPGSIGPTRKYEKHATLAISKKVVALINAQPGMRAVMTRSGDYFVNLNKRTDIARKNKSHLLVSIHADSFRSPKPRGGSVFVLNTRRANTEIGRWVEKHEKQSELLGGAGDVLAKNSNDRNVSQTLLDLQFSHSQKEGYKLATNVLSEMGKVIKLHKKEPVNASLAVLKSPDIPSILIETGFISNPIEEKQLFQRGHQDKISRAISKAVIRYLNDNPPQGTLLAAKQQQRKHKVNPGESLSLIAKKYGTTAAKIKSENKLKSTSLAIGQILLIPGNRPAYVAPKTKPSDKKTSSSQSTRVTITHKVRSGEYLGKIAAKYKVSTSSIRSLNKLKSDTLFVGQKLKVSIVAPVKKHTVKRGEFLGKIATKYGVSVSSIRAVNKLRSDKLAVGQVLIIPNK
;
A
#
# COMPACT_ATOMS: atom_id res chain seq x y z
N MET A 1 -63.59 -52.95 20.50
CA MET A 1 -63.39 -51.55 20.94
C MET A 1 -62.23 -51.36 21.94
N LEU A 2 -61.22 -52.24 21.98
CA LEU A 2 -60.09 -52.13 22.93
C LEU A 2 -58.72 -51.81 22.29
N ILE A 3 -58.53 -52.00 20.98
CA ILE A 3 -57.20 -51.79 20.34
C ILE A 3 -56.86 -50.30 20.11
N GLY A 4 -57.88 -49.43 19.99
CA GLY A 4 -57.67 -47.99 19.76
C GLY A 4 -57.25 -47.18 21.00
N LYS A 5 -57.49 -47.67 22.22
CA LYS A 5 -57.11 -46.96 23.46
C LYS A 5 -55.63 -47.12 23.79
N TYR A 6 -55.03 -48.28 23.53
CA TYR A 6 -53.60 -48.52 23.80
C TYR A 6 -52.68 -47.73 22.86
N PHE A 7 -53.06 -47.57 21.59
CA PHE A 7 -52.27 -46.82 20.62
C PHE A 7 -52.18 -45.31 20.93
N ARG A 8 -53.26 -44.72 21.50
CA ARG A 8 -53.27 -43.32 21.92
C ARG A 8 -52.44 -43.06 23.17
N VAL A 9 -52.41 -44.01 24.11
CA VAL A 9 -51.58 -43.89 25.34
C VAL A 9 -50.09 -43.99 24.99
N ILE A 10 -49.71 -44.89 24.07
CA ILE A 10 -48.31 -45.04 23.62
C ILE A 10 -47.83 -43.79 22.86
N TRP A 11 -48.68 -43.17 22.04
CA TRP A 11 -48.32 -41.91 21.37
C TRP A 11 -48.22 -40.73 22.33
N TYR A 12 -49.09 -40.64 23.34
CA TYR A 12 -49.01 -39.59 24.35
C TYR A 12 -47.78 -39.75 25.26
N THR A 13 -47.43 -40.97 25.66
CA THR A 13 -46.20 -41.21 26.44
C THR A 13 -44.94 -40.97 25.61
N LEU A 14 -44.93 -41.33 24.33
CA LEU A 14 -43.81 -41.03 23.43
C LEU A 14 -43.66 -39.51 23.20
N PHE A 15 -44.76 -38.77 23.08
CA PHE A 15 -44.72 -37.30 22.88
C PHE A 15 -44.31 -36.55 24.16
N VAL A 16 -44.70 -37.03 25.34
CA VAL A 16 -44.25 -36.48 26.65
C VAL A 16 -42.78 -36.81 26.92
N VAL A 17 -42.29 -37.99 26.52
CA VAL A 17 -40.86 -38.34 26.63
C VAL A 17 -40.01 -37.57 25.61
N LEU A 18 -40.52 -37.29 24.41
CA LEU A 18 -39.79 -36.48 23.42
C LEU A 18 -39.74 -34.99 23.79
N SER A 19 -40.76 -34.47 24.49
CA SER A 19 -40.79 -33.07 24.97
C SER A 19 -40.08 -32.84 26.31
N ALA A 20 -39.73 -33.91 27.04
CA ALA A 20 -38.88 -33.86 28.24
C ALA A 20 -37.38 -33.98 27.95
N SER A 21 -36.97 -33.94 26.68
CA SER A 21 -35.56 -33.85 26.27
C SER A 21 -35.01 -32.47 26.63
N SER A 22 -34.68 -32.27 27.90
CA SER A 22 -33.90 -31.12 28.33
C SER A 22 -32.60 -31.13 27.55
N PHE A 23 -32.42 -30.17 26.63
CA PHE A 23 -31.13 -29.94 26.01
C PHE A 23 -30.13 -29.66 27.12
N PHE A 24 -29.29 -30.64 27.46
CA PHE A 24 -28.14 -30.42 28.31
C PHE A 24 -27.24 -29.44 27.58
N VAL A 25 -27.36 -28.15 27.90
CA VAL A 25 -26.40 -27.13 27.47
C VAL A 25 -25.12 -27.43 28.24
N SER A 26 -24.22 -28.21 27.63
CA SER A 26 -22.90 -28.44 28.16
C SER A 26 -22.23 -27.09 28.40
N ALA A 27 -21.79 -26.85 29.64
CA ALA A 27 -21.05 -25.65 29.96
C ALA A 27 -19.80 -25.54 29.07
N ASN A 28 -19.57 -24.37 28.50
CA ASN A 28 -18.36 -24.06 27.77
C ASN A 28 -17.15 -24.20 28.72
N THR A 29 -15.96 -24.39 28.16
CA THR A 29 -14.73 -24.55 28.94
C THR A 29 -13.70 -23.54 28.45
N LEU A 30 -13.18 -22.74 29.38
CA LEU A 30 -11.98 -21.94 29.21
C LEU A 30 -10.76 -22.84 29.41
N GLU A 31 -10.09 -23.14 28.30
CA GLU A 31 -8.96 -24.07 28.25
C GLU A 31 -7.64 -23.41 28.61
N GLY A 32 -7.42 -22.19 28.14
CA GLY A 32 -6.17 -21.46 28.33
C GLY A 32 -6.34 -19.94 28.21
N ILE A 33 -5.37 -19.21 28.74
CA ILE A 33 -5.22 -17.77 28.53
C ILE A 33 -3.80 -17.51 28.06
N ARG A 34 -3.66 -16.78 26.96
CA ARG A 34 -2.38 -16.36 26.37
C ARG A 34 -2.29 -14.84 26.40
N VAL A 35 -1.12 -14.32 26.72
CA VAL A 35 -0.86 -12.88 26.78
C VAL A 35 0.31 -12.55 25.87
N TRP A 36 0.12 -11.57 24.99
CA TRP A 36 1.08 -11.11 24.00
C TRP A 36 1.31 -9.61 24.16
N PRO A 37 2.28 -9.19 24.99
CA PRO A 37 2.72 -7.80 25.03
C PRO A 37 3.40 -7.40 23.71
N SER A 38 3.06 -6.23 23.19
CA SER A 38 3.72 -5.59 22.05
C SER A 38 4.12 -4.14 22.42
N PRO A 39 4.87 -3.40 21.59
CA PRO A 39 5.23 -2.01 21.92
C PRO A 39 4.03 -1.08 22.15
N ASP A 40 2.95 -1.26 21.39
CA ASP A 40 1.81 -0.34 21.33
C ASP A 40 0.57 -0.84 22.09
N GLU A 41 0.43 -2.15 22.29
CA GLU A 41 -0.74 -2.78 22.90
C GLU A 41 -0.37 -4.12 23.56
N THR A 42 -1.18 -4.57 24.50
CA THR A 42 -1.12 -5.94 25.04
C THR A 42 -2.37 -6.70 24.59
N ARG A 43 -2.18 -7.77 23.80
CA ARG A 43 -3.27 -8.65 23.38
C ARG A 43 -3.41 -9.82 24.35
N ILE A 44 -4.63 -10.09 24.77
CA ILE A 44 -4.98 -11.25 25.59
C ILE A 44 -5.92 -12.14 24.77
N VAL A 45 -5.68 -13.44 24.79
CA VAL A 45 -6.44 -14.43 24.03
C VAL A 45 -6.91 -15.51 25.01
N ILE A 46 -8.22 -15.67 25.14
CA ILE A 46 -8.84 -16.72 25.93
C ILE A 46 -9.27 -17.83 24.97
N ASP A 47 -8.72 -19.02 25.16
CA ASP A 47 -9.03 -20.23 24.38
C ASP A 47 -10.25 -20.94 24.98
N LEU A 48 -11.27 -21.21 24.16
CA LEU A 48 -12.58 -21.71 24.55
C LEU A 48 -13.01 -22.90 23.67
N ASN A 49 -13.73 -23.85 24.28
CA ASN A 49 -14.27 -25.02 23.57
C ASN A 49 -15.42 -24.64 22.61
N SER A 50 -16.28 -23.71 23.00
CA SER A 50 -17.36 -23.16 22.17
C SER A 50 -17.36 -21.62 22.17
N GLU A 51 -18.20 -21.01 21.34
CA GLU A 51 -18.26 -19.56 21.22
C GLU A 51 -18.57 -18.88 22.58
N ALA A 52 -17.84 -17.79 22.89
CA ALA A 52 -18.02 -17.05 24.13
C ALA A 52 -19.39 -16.33 24.18
N ASN A 53 -20.16 -16.55 25.24
CA ASN A 53 -21.23 -15.64 25.64
C ASN A 53 -20.71 -14.81 26.83
N TYR A 54 -20.51 -13.50 26.62
CA TYR A 54 -19.80 -12.67 27.58
C TYR A 54 -20.38 -11.25 27.72
N SER A 55 -20.10 -10.65 28.85
CA SER A 55 -20.23 -9.21 29.11
C SER A 55 -18.95 -8.69 29.75
N TYR A 56 -18.66 -7.40 29.63
CA TYR A 56 -17.47 -6.81 30.23
C TYR A 56 -17.71 -5.37 30.67
N PHE A 57 -16.92 -4.91 31.64
CA PHE A 57 -16.93 -3.54 32.14
C PHE A 57 -15.58 -3.19 32.77
N THR A 58 -15.33 -1.91 33.04
CA THR A 58 -14.10 -1.43 33.67
C THR A 58 -14.36 -0.84 35.04
N LEU A 59 -13.35 -0.86 35.91
CA LEU A 59 -13.34 -0.24 37.24
C LEU A 59 -12.08 0.64 37.36
N SER A 60 -12.11 1.69 38.19
CA SER A 60 -11.05 2.71 38.28
C SER A 60 -10.30 2.80 39.62
N SER A 61 -10.59 1.92 40.59
CA SER A 61 -9.91 1.89 41.89
C SER A 61 -9.83 0.47 42.47
N PRO A 62 -8.73 -0.28 42.26
CA PRO A 62 -7.72 -0.07 41.21
C PRO A 62 -8.29 -0.32 39.80
N TYR A 63 -7.57 0.13 38.77
CA TYR A 63 -7.96 -0.06 37.38
C TYR A 63 -8.10 -1.54 37.04
N ARG A 64 -9.28 -1.95 36.57
CA ARG A 64 -9.58 -3.35 36.22
C ARG A 64 -10.44 -3.40 34.97
N LEU A 65 -10.17 -4.37 34.10
CA LEU A 65 -11.13 -4.87 33.13
C LEU A 65 -11.75 -6.14 33.72
N VAL A 66 -13.07 -6.23 33.76
CA VAL A 66 -13.80 -7.39 34.28
C VAL A 66 -14.57 -8.01 33.13
N VAL A 67 -14.42 -9.32 32.94
CA VAL A 67 -15.12 -10.09 31.91
C VAL A 67 -15.89 -11.23 32.57
N ASP A 68 -17.18 -11.26 32.31
CA ASP A 68 -18.10 -12.29 32.76
C ASP A 68 -18.40 -13.24 31.60
N LEU A 69 -18.00 -14.50 31.75
CA LEU A 69 -18.23 -15.58 30.78
C LEU A 69 -19.41 -16.43 31.27
N LYS A 70 -20.53 -16.38 30.53
CA LYS A 70 -21.74 -17.14 30.88
C LYS A 70 -21.58 -18.61 30.54
N ASN A 71 -22.17 -19.47 31.37
CA ASN A 71 -22.14 -20.94 31.26
C ASN A 71 -20.75 -21.49 30.94
N THR A 72 -19.71 -20.95 31.59
CA THR A 72 -18.31 -21.28 31.27
C THR A 72 -17.57 -21.74 32.53
N ASN A 73 -16.98 -22.92 32.46
CA ASN A 73 -16.06 -23.45 33.47
C ASN A 73 -14.61 -23.07 33.15
N VAL A 74 -13.75 -22.96 34.17
CA VAL A 74 -12.34 -22.60 34.01
C VAL A 74 -11.46 -23.81 34.24
N LYS A 75 -10.75 -24.25 33.20
CA LYS A 75 -9.69 -25.26 33.27
C LYS A 75 -8.30 -24.63 33.32
N ALA A 76 -8.14 -23.40 32.80
CA ALA A 76 -6.87 -22.70 32.83
C ALA A 76 -6.37 -22.44 34.26
N LYS A 77 -5.04 -22.50 34.44
CA LYS A 77 -4.38 -22.17 35.71
C LYS A 77 -4.46 -20.66 35.97
N LEU A 78 -5.06 -20.28 37.09
CA LEU A 78 -5.18 -18.89 37.55
C LEU A 78 -4.84 -18.81 39.04
N PRO A 79 -4.29 -17.68 39.53
CA PRO A 79 -4.01 -16.44 38.81
C PRO A 79 -2.78 -16.51 37.89
N LEU A 80 -2.74 -15.64 36.88
CA LEU A 80 -1.60 -15.43 35.98
C LEU A 80 -1.00 -14.05 36.25
N THR A 81 0.26 -13.99 36.67
CA THR A 81 1.02 -12.74 36.80
C THR A 81 1.67 -12.38 35.47
N VAL A 82 1.63 -11.10 35.10
CA VAL A 82 2.15 -10.60 33.82
C VAL A 82 3.16 -9.48 34.09
N SER A 83 4.46 -9.79 33.96
CA SER A 83 5.55 -8.82 34.16
C SER A 83 5.76 -7.93 32.94
N ASP A 84 5.68 -8.49 31.74
CA ASP A 84 6.23 -7.89 30.52
C ASP A 84 5.25 -6.96 29.80
N SER A 85 4.06 -6.75 30.35
CA SER A 85 3.05 -5.83 29.80
C SER A 85 3.14 -4.44 30.44
N LYS A 86 3.00 -3.39 29.64
CA LYS A 86 2.91 -2.01 30.15
C LYS A 86 1.54 -1.70 30.77
N VAL A 87 0.50 -2.47 30.43
CA VAL A 87 -0.89 -2.20 30.84
C VAL A 87 -1.40 -3.26 31.82
N LEU A 88 -1.16 -4.54 31.55
CA LEU A 88 -1.68 -5.65 32.35
C LEU A 88 -0.66 -6.06 33.42
N SER A 89 -1.14 -6.31 34.64
CA SER A 89 -0.30 -6.79 35.75
C SER A 89 -0.65 -8.22 36.19
N LYS A 90 -1.94 -8.56 36.20
CA LYS A 90 -2.41 -9.85 36.69
C LYS A 90 -3.77 -10.22 36.09
N ILE A 91 -4.01 -11.51 35.93
CA ILE A 91 -5.31 -12.08 35.55
C ILE A 91 -5.72 -13.04 36.65
N ARG A 92 -6.95 -12.93 37.16
CA ARG A 92 -7.46 -13.82 38.21
C ARG A 92 -8.95 -14.08 38.09
N LYS A 93 -9.41 -15.14 38.74
CA LYS A 93 -10.84 -15.37 38.97
C LYS A 93 -11.34 -14.45 40.10
N SER A 94 -12.62 -14.09 40.04
CA SER A 94 -13.34 -13.44 41.13
C SER A 94 -14.71 -14.11 41.33
N SER A 95 -15.42 -13.70 42.37
CA SER A 95 -16.75 -14.21 42.71
C SER A 95 -17.70 -14.02 41.53
N ALA A 96 -18.40 -15.09 41.16
CA ALA A 96 -19.35 -15.10 40.06
C ALA A 96 -20.54 -14.18 40.35
N PRO A 97 -21.03 -13.38 39.39
CA PRO A 97 -22.23 -12.57 39.59
C PRO A 97 -23.51 -13.40 39.64
N SER A 98 -23.49 -14.62 39.10
CA SER A 98 -24.62 -15.55 39.08
C SER A 98 -24.16 -16.98 38.86
N LYS A 99 -25.02 -17.96 39.19
CA LYS A 99 -24.76 -19.38 38.95
C LYS A 99 -24.48 -19.63 37.46
N GLY A 100 -23.41 -20.37 37.17
CA GLY A 100 -22.98 -20.67 35.79
C GLY A 100 -22.10 -19.58 35.14
N THR A 101 -21.92 -18.42 35.77
CA THR A 101 -21.04 -17.37 35.23
C THR A 101 -19.65 -17.44 35.83
N THR A 102 -18.62 -17.37 35.01
CA THR A 102 -17.23 -17.20 35.46
C THR A 102 -16.83 -15.74 35.30
N ARG A 103 -16.43 -15.09 36.40
CA ARG A 103 -15.85 -13.73 36.38
C ARG A 103 -14.32 -13.77 36.36
N LEU A 104 -13.74 -13.17 35.34
CA LEU A 104 -12.31 -12.90 35.23
C LEU A 104 -12.04 -11.41 35.47
N VAL A 105 -10.98 -11.13 36.22
CA VAL A 105 -10.51 -9.78 36.52
C VAL A 105 -9.09 -9.63 35.98
N PHE A 106 -8.93 -8.65 35.11
CA PHE A 106 -7.67 -8.23 34.52
C PHE A 106 -7.23 -6.96 35.25
N GLU A 107 -6.21 -7.06 36.09
CA GLU A 107 -5.69 -5.94 36.88
C GLU A 107 -4.77 -5.09 36.01
N LEU A 108 -5.12 -3.81 35.87
CA LEU A 108 -4.49 -2.88 34.96
C LEU A 108 -3.62 -1.87 35.74
N LYS A 109 -2.48 -1.50 35.15
CA LYS A 109 -1.55 -0.51 35.70
C LYS A 109 -2.08 0.92 35.54
N HIS A 110 -2.96 1.17 34.58
CA HIS A 110 -3.61 2.45 34.30
C HIS A 110 -4.92 2.23 33.53
N SER A 111 -5.72 3.29 33.39
CA SER A 111 -6.98 3.25 32.63
C SER A 111 -6.74 2.95 31.14
N VAL A 112 -7.54 2.05 30.57
CA VAL A 112 -7.48 1.67 29.15
C VAL A 112 -8.89 1.40 28.61
N THR A 113 -9.12 1.75 27.35
CA THR A 113 -10.32 1.30 26.61
C THR A 113 -9.96 0.02 25.87
N ALA A 114 -10.51 -1.10 26.32
CA ALA A 114 -10.26 -2.41 25.71
C ALA A 114 -11.10 -2.62 24.45
N GLU A 115 -10.51 -3.20 23.40
CA GLU A 115 -11.28 -3.71 22.25
C GLU A 115 -11.47 -5.22 22.42
N VAL A 116 -12.71 -5.66 22.64
CA VAL A 116 -13.04 -7.07 22.93
C VAL A 116 -13.87 -7.67 21.79
N PHE A 117 -13.42 -8.78 21.22
CA PHE A 117 -14.08 -9.43 20.09
C PHE A 117 -13.85 -10.94 20.06
N LYS A 118 -14.71 -11.67 19.35
CA LYS A 118 -14.66 -13.13 19.21
C LYS A 118 -13.92 -13.52 17.93
N LEU A 119 -13.21 -14.65 17.97
CA LEU A 119 -12.69 -15.33 16.78
C LEU A 119 -13.25 -16.75 16.70
N SER A 120 -13.73 -17.11 15.51
CA SER A 120 -14.14 -18.48 15.19
C SER A 120 -12.93 -19.44 15.12
N PRO A 121 -13.15 -20.76 15.19
CA PRO A 121 -12.11 -21.75 14.98
C PRO A 121 -11.40 -21.57 13.64
N THR A 122 -10.10 -21.84 13.59
CA THR A 122 -9.34 -21.79 12.34
C THR A 122 -9.74 -22.94 11.40
N PRO A 123 -9.79 -22.72 10.08
CA PRO A 123 -9.95 -23.81 9.12
C PRO A 123 -8.87 -24.88 9.33
N GLY A 124 -9.27 -26.12 9.61
CA GLY A 124 -8.34 -27.22 9.93
C GLY A 124 -8.15 -27.52 11.43
N GLY A 125 -8.85 -26.83 12.33
CA GLY A 125 -8.97 -27.23 13.74
C GLY A 125 -7.76 -26.93 14.63
N GLN A 126 -6.76 -26.19 14.14
CA GLN A 126 -5.54 -25.86 14.90
C GLN A 126 -5.81 -25.00 16.15
N TYR A 127 -6.77 -24.07 16.07
CA TYR A 127 -7.27 -23.29 17.19
C TYR A 127 -8.80 -23.32 17.23
N GLY A 128 -9.34 -23.50 18.43
CA GLY A 128 -10.78 -23.46 18.71
C GLY A 128 -11.35 -22.04 18.76
N HIS A 129 -12.49 -21.90 19.44
CA HIS A 129 -13.12 -20.61 19.66
C HIS A 129 -12.24 -19.75 20.57
N ARG A 130 -12.16 -18.44 20.29
CA ARG A 130 -11.34 -17.52 21.08
C ARG A 130 -12.09 -16.23 21.41
N LEU A 131 -11.86 -15.71 22.61
CA LEU A 131 -12.21 -14.35 22.98
C LEU A 131 -10.93 -13.53 23.10
N VAL A 132 -10.81 -12.47 22.30
CA VAL A 132 -9.62 -11.63 22.19
C VAL A 132 -9.91 -10.27 22.81
N MET A 133 -8.93 -9.75 23.56
CA MET A 133 -8.97 -8.41 24.16
C MET A 133 -7.66 -7.68 23.84
N ASP A 134 -7.78 -6.54 23.17
CA ASP A 134 -6.66 -5.66 22.89
C ASP A 134 -6.64 -4.49 23.88
N LEU A 135 -5.54 -4.35 24.60
CA LEU A 135 -5.30 -3.30 25.59
C LEU A 135 -4.24 -2.33 25.08
N PRO A 136 -4.61 -1.20 24.44
CA PRO A 136 -3.64 -0.21 23.95
C PRO A 136 -2.83 0.41 25.10
N HIS A 137 -1.55 0.66 24.87
CA HIS A 137 -0.62 1.25 25.85
C HIS A 137 -0.76 2.77 25.97
N SER A 138 -1.41 3.41 25.00
CA SER A 138 -1.72 4.83 25.06
C SER A 138 -3.19 4.99 25.45
N SER A 139 -3.45 5.83 26.45
CA SER A 139 -4.79 6.31 26.78
C SER A 139 -5.28 7.32 25.73
N THR A 140 -5.22 6.96 24.45
CA THR A 140 -6.00 7.68 23.45
C THR A 140 -7.45 7.30 23.69
N SER A 141 -8.11 8.13 24.51
CA SER A 141 -9.46 8.59 24.16
C SER A 141 -9.48 8.67 22.64
N LYS A 142 -10.38 7.92 21.99
CA LYS A 142 -10.79 8.26 20.64
C LYS A 142 -11.34 9.67 20.79
N SER A 143 -10.49 10.67 20.53
CA SER A 143 -10.90 12.05 20.47
C SER A 143 -11.96 12.10 19.40
N THR A 144 -13.21 12.20 19.82
CA THR A 144 -14.26 12.84 19.04
C THR A 144 -13.61 14.07 18.42
N PRO A 145 -13.72 14.29 17.09
CA PRO A 145 -13.14 15.48 16.49
C PRO A 145 -13.91 16.68 17.04
N THR A 146 -13.38 17.28 18.11
CA THR A 146 -13.78 18.61 18.52
C THR A 146 -13.38 19.51 17.36
N GLU A 147 -14.37 20.21 16.80
CA GLU A 147 -14.17 21.30 15.84
C GLU A 147 -13.16 22.30 16.42
N SER A 148 -11.88 22.09 16.08
CA SER A 148 -10.85 23.07 16.34
C SER A 148 -10.97 24.14 15.27
N ARG A 149 -11.58 25.23 15.69
CA ARG A 149 -11.74 26.52 15.03
C ARG A 149 -10.50 26.84 14.17
N ALA A 150 -10.76 27.13 12.90
CA ALA A 150 -9.75 27.43 11.89
C ALA A 150 -8.77 28.53 12.34
N THR A 151 -7.56 28.13 12.69
CA THR A 151 -6.39 29.02 12.60
C THR A 151 -5.78 28.83 11.22
N THR A 152 -5.78 29.92 10.46
CA THR A 152 -5.16 30.08 9.15
C THR A 152 -3.75 29.48 9.13
N PRO A 153 -3.42 28.59 8.17
CA PRO A 153 -2.06 28.11 8.02
C PRO A 153 -1.20 29.25 7.49
N VAL A 154 -0.29 29.76 8.33
CA VAL A 154 0.84 30.58 7.88
C VAL A 154 1.67 29.71 6.95
N ILE A 155 1.67 30.07 5.67
CA ILE A 155 2.51 29.47 4.65
C ILE A 155 3.96 29.85 4.96
N ASN A 156 4.65 29.02 5.73
CA ASN A 156 6.11 29.08 5.82
C ASN A 156 6.68 28.70 4.45
N SER A 157 6.91 29.74 3.65
CA SER A 157 7.55 29.72 2.33
C SER A 157 9.05 29.42 2.41
N ASN A 158 9.45 28.37 3.13
CA ASN A 158 10.83 27.88 3.17
C ASN A 158 10.98 26.57 2.38
N SER A 159 10.35 26.48 1.20
CA SER A 159 10.58 25.44 0.21
C SER A 159 11.80 25.70 -0.67
N ASN A 160 12.82 26.38 -0.13
CA ASN A 160 14.08 26.71 -0.80
C ASN A 160 15.28 26.10 -0.06
N HIS A 161 15.23 24.78 0.20
CA HIS A 161 16.40 23.91 0.41
C HIS A 161 15.92 22.45 0.57
N ILE A 162 15.64 21.75 -0.54
CA ILE A 162 15.73 20.27 -0.51
C ILE A 162 17.12 19.92 -1.06
N ILE A 163 18.13 20.07 -0.20
CA ILE A 163 19.29 19.20 -0.31
C ILE A 163 18.74 17.80 -0.10
N GLY A 164 18.99 16.87 -1.02
CA GLY A 164 18.62 15.46 -0.85
C GLY A 164 19.40 14.87 0.32
N ASN A 165 18.93 15.12 1.54
CA ASN A 165 19.43 14.55 2.78
C ASN A 165 18.42 13.53 3.36
N GLY A 166 17.32 13.27 2.65
CA GLY A 166 16.34 12.26 3.06
C GLY A 166 16.93 10.86 2.93
N GLU A 167 16.87 10.08 4.02
CA GLU A 167 17.16 8.65 4.00
C GLU A 167 16.12 7.90 3.15
N ILE A 168 16.55 6.85 2.44
CA ILE A 168 15.62 5.90 1.83
C ILE A 168 15.14 4.95 2.92
N ILE A 169 13.87 5.09 3.27
CA ILE A 169 13.21 4.24 4.26
C ILE A 169 12.57 3.03 3.58
N ILE A 170 12.83 1.81 4.07
CA ILE A 170 12.23 0.56 3.61
C ILE A 170 11.48 -0.09 4.76
N ALA A 171 10.18 -0.34 4.60
CA ALA A 171 9.43 -1.16 5.54
C ALA A 171 9.69 -2.66 5.26
N ILE A 172 10.14 -3.38 6.28
CA ILE A 172 10.33 -4.83 6.28
C ILE A 172 9.24 -5.44 7.15
N ASP A 173 8.34 -6.18 6.52
CA ASP A 173 7.24 -6.85 7.20
C ASP A 173 7.60 -8.30 7.51
N ALA A 174 7.80 -8.62 8.79
CA ALA A 174 7.96 -10.01 9.21
C ALA A 174 6.58 -10.65 9.33
N GLY A 175 6.23 -11.58 8.43
CA GLY A 175 4.92 -12.23 8.38
C GLY A 175 4.52 -12.86 9.72
N HIS A 176 3.21 -12.87 10.01
CA HIS A 176 2.62 -13.46 11.23
C HIS A 176 3.11 -12.83 12.54
N GLY A 177 3.12 -13.58 13.66
CA GLY A 177 3.64 -13.14 14.95
C GLY A 177 2.61 -13.28 16.09
N GLY A 178 3.11 -13.49 17.32
CA GLY A 178 2.28 -13.64 18.52
C GLY A 178 1.36 -14.85 18.42
N GLU A 179 0.04 -14.61 18.53
CA GLU A 179 -0.99 -15.64 18.42
C GLU A 179 -1.14 -16.25 17.03
N ASP A 180 -0.64 -15.58 15.98
CA ASP A 180 -0.63 -16.08 14.61
C ASP A 180 0.72 -16.77 14.36
N PRO A 181 0.78 -18.12 14.36
CA PRO A 181 2.02 -18.85 14.09
C PRO A 181 2.43 -18.80 12.62
N GLY A 182 1.52 -18.42 11.72
CA GLY A 182 1.60 -18.76 10.31
C GLY A 182 1.53 -20.27 10.07
N SER A 183 2.13 -20.70 8.97
CA SER A 183 2.24 -22.12 8.64
C SER A 183 3.08 -22.89 9.68
N ILE A 184 2.69 -24.13 9.96
CA ILE A 184 3.42 -25.05 10.85
C ILE A 184 4.09 -26.14 10.01
N GLY A 185 5.41 -26.28 10.18
CA GLY A 185 6.18 -27.35 9.55
C GLY A 185 5.97 -28.72 10.20
N PRO A 186 6.38 -29.82 9.52
CA PRO A 186 6.21 -31.18 10.01
C PRO A 186 6.92 -31.44 11.36
N THR A 187 8.00 -30.72 11.68
CA THR A 187 8.66 -30.80 13.00
C THR A 187 8.12 -29.80 14.03
N ARG A 188 6.90 -29.28 13.82
CA ARG A 188 6.22 -28.28 14.68
C ARG A 188 6.95 -26.93 14.78
N LYS A 189 7.78 -26.59 13.80
CA LYS A 189 8.35 -25.24 13.71
C LYS A 189 7.35 -24.26 13.11
N TYR A 190 7.37 -23.03 13.60
CA TYR A 190 6.43 -21.98 13.20
C TYR A 190 7.04 -21.01 12.21
N GLU A 191 6.31 -20.71 11.14
CA GLU A 191 6.69 -19.73 10.12
C GLU A 191 7.08 -18.38 10.74
N LYS A 192 6.32 -17.89 11.72
CA LYS A 192 6.58 -16.60 12.39
C LYS A 192 8.01 -16.44 12.95
N HIS A 193 8.68 -17.54 13.32
CA HIS A 193 10.04 -17.51 13.82
C HIS A 193 11.06 -17.40 12.68
N ALA A 194 10.86 -18.15 11.59
CA ALA A 194 11.70 -18.07 10.41
C ALA A 194 11.61 -16.67 9.76
N THR A 195 10.38 -16.16 9.58
CA THR A 195 10.15 -14.84 8.97
C THR A 195 10.77 -13.72 9.79
N LEU A 196 10.66 -13.75 11.13
CA LEU A 196 11.30 -12.76 12.00
C LEU A 196 12.83 -12.81 11.90
N ALA A 197 13.41 -14.01 11.93
CA ALA A 197 14.86 -14.20 11.88
C ALA A 197 15.45 -13.70 10.55
N ILE A 198 14.82 -14.03 9.41
CA ILE A 198 15.23 -13.56 8.08
C ILE A 198 15.05 -12.04 7.98
N SER A 199 13.90 -11.52 8.43
CA SER A 199 13.62 -10.08 8.39
C SER A 199 14.64 -9.25 9.16
N LYS A 200 15.06 -9.70 10.36
CA LYS A 200 16.11 -9.03 11.14
C LYS A 200 17.45 -8.96 10.40
N LYS A 201 17.80 -10.01 9.66
CA LYS A 201 19.03 -10.04 8.84
C LYS A 201 18.94 -9.09 7.66
N VAL A 202 17.80 -9.05 6.97
CA VAL A 202 17.55 -8.08 5.89
C VAL A 202 17.64 -6.65 6.39
N VAL A 203 17.02 -6.36 7.54
CA VAL A 203 17.08 -5.04 8.21
C VAL A 203 18.52 -4.63 8.52
N ALA A 204 19.32 -5.54 9.10
CA ALA A 204 20.72 -5.25 9.41
C ALA A 204 21.54 -4.91 8.15
N LEU A 205 21.33 -5.66 7.05
CA LEU A 205 22.01 -5.43 5.77
C LEU A 205 21.61 -4.10 5.12
N ILE A 206 20.33 -3.71 5.21
CA ILE A 206 19.84 -2.42 4.71
C ILE A 206 20.38 -1.27 5.56
N ASN A 207 20.31 -1.38 6.90
CA ASN A 207 20.79 -0.32 7.81
C ASN A 207 22.32 -0.11 7.74
N ALA A 208 23.07 -1.10 7.24
CA ALA A 208 24.49 -0.94 6.96
C ALA A 208 24.77 -0.07 5.71
N GLN A 209 23.76 0.25 4.90
CA GLN A 209 23.93 1.09 3.69
C GLN A 209 23.79 2.58 4.03
N PRO A 210 24.78 3.43 3.68
CA PRO A 210 24.69 4.86 3.89
C PRO A 210 23.48 5.48 3.18
N GLY A 211 22.66 6.22 3.93
CA GLY A 211 21.47 6.88 3.41
C GLY A 211 20.27 5.95 3.21
N MET A 212 20.29 4.74 3.77
CA MET A 212 19.12 3.85 3.84
C MET A 212 18.80 3.48 5.29
N ARG A 213 17.51 3.27 5.56
CA ARG A 213 17.01 2.85 6.87
C ARG A 213 15.87 1.86 6.70
N ALA A 214 15.90 0.76 7.43
CA ALA A 214 14.82 -0.21 7.49
C ALA A 214 13.96 0.00 8.74
N VAL A 215 12.64 -0.15 8.58
CA VAL A 215 11.64 -0.14 9.65
C VAL A 215 10.94 -1.49 9.65
N MET A 216 10.83 -2.14 10.81
CA MET A 216 10.11 -3.40 10.92
C MET A 216 8.64 -3.18 11.29
N THR A 217 7.72 -3.95 10.71
CA THR A 217 6.33 -3.99 11.20
C THR A 217 6.22 -4.67 12.57
N ARG A 218 7.11 -5.64 12.84
CA ARG A 218 7.36 -6.20 14.17
C ARG A 218 8.82 -6.53 14.38
N SER A 219 9.36 -6.20 15.55
CA SER A 219 10.73 -6.50 15.98
C SER A 219 10.81 -7.70 16.92
N GLY A 220 9.67 -8.19 17.41
CA GLY A 220 9.53 -9.30 18.34
C GLY A 220 8.42 -10.29 17.94
N ASP A 221 8.13 -11.23 18.83
CA ASP A 221 7.06 -12.21 18.64
C ASP A 221 5.72 -11.69 19.17
N TYR A 222 5.14 -10.73 18.44
CA TYR A 222 3.81 -10.21 18.69
C TYR A 222 3.02 -10.09 17.39
N PHE A 223 1.69 -10.15 17.51
CA PHE A 223 0.79 -10.05 16.37
C PHE A 223 0.73 -8.62 15.84
N VAL A 224 0.63 -8.47 14.52
CA VAL A 224 0.35 -7.20 13.86
C VAL A 224 -0.74 -7.43 12.82
N ASN A 225 -1.85 -6.69 12.94
CA ASN A 225 -2.97 -6.75 12.00
C ASN A 225 -2.52 -6.38 10.57
N LEU A 226 -3.07 -7.03 9.56
CA LEU A 226 -2.71 -6.83 8.15
C LEU A 226 -2.81 -5.37 7.69
N ASN A 227 -3.81 -4.61 8.15
CA ASN A 227 -3.91 -3.18 7.84
C ASN A 227 -2.85 -2.36 8.58
N LYS A 228 -2.59 -2.69 9.86
CA LYS A 228 -1.58 -2.00 10.68
C LYS A 228 -0.18 -2.13 10.06
N ARG A 229 0.12 -3.24 9.37
CA ARG A 229 1.40 -3.44 8.64
C ARG A 229 1.62 -2.36 7.56
N THR A 230 0.61 -2.12 6.71
CA THR A 230 0.68 -1.05 5.71
C THR A 230 0.70 0.33 6.34
N ASP A 231 -0.01 0.52 7.46
CA ASP A 231 -0.07 1.80 8.17
C ASP A 231 1.28 2.15 8.79
N ILE A 232 2.02 1.17 9.34
CA ILE A 232 3.38 1.35 9.85
C ILE A 232 4.31 1.85 8.74
N ALA A 233 4.24 1.25 7.54
CA ALA A 233 5.02 1.70 6.39
C ALA A 233 4.70 3.15 6.01
N ARG A 234 3.42 3.51 5.92
CA ARG A 234 2.97 4.86 5.57
C ARG A 234 3.36 5.90 6.63
N LYS A 235 3.14 5.61 7.92
CA LYS A 235 3.54 6.49 9.05
C LYS A 235 5.03 6.77 9.06
N ASN A 236 5.85 5.80 8.66
CA ASN A 236 7.29 5.96 8.56
C ASN A 236 7.76 6.55 7.23
N LYS A 237 6.84 6.92 6.32
CA LYS A 237 7.16 7.45 4.98
C LYS A 237 8.08 6.50 4.20
N SER A 238 7.83 5.19 4.32
CA SER A 238 8.60 4.18 3.62
C SER A 238 8.42 4.29 2.11
N HIS A 239 9.52 4.13 1.38
CA HIS A 239 9.55 4.13 -0.08
C HIS A 239 9.24 2.77 -0.68
N LEU A 240 9.43 1.70 0.09
CA LEU A 240 9.14 0.32 -0.28
C LEU A 240 8.56 -0.43 0.91
N LEU A 241 7.73 -1.43 0.63
CA LEU A 241 7.28 -2.43 1.60
C LEU A 241 7.67 -3.83 1.11
N VAL A 242 8.46 -4.55 1.88
CA VAL A 242 8.90 -5.92 1.60
C VAL A 242 8.40 -6.82 2.71
N SER A 243 7.41 -7.65 2.41
CA SER A 243 6.89 -8.66 3.34
C SER A 243 7.59 -10.00 3.14
N ILE A 244 7.98 -10.66 4.23
CA ILE A 244 8.76 -11.91 4.24
C ILE A 244 7.92 -13.00 4.89
N HIS A 245 7.72 -14.08 4.14
CA HIS A 245 6.90 -15.24 4.46
C HIS A 245 7.63 -16.56 4.15
N ALA A 246 7.07 -17.66 4.69
CA ALA A 246 7.48 -19.03 4.38
C ALA A 246 6.26 -19.97 4.47
N ASP A 247 5.30 -19.75 3.57
CA ASP A 247 3.97 -20.37 3.54
C ASP A 247 4.01 -21.90 3.39
N SER A 248 2.85 -22.54 3.28
CA SER A 248 2.71 -23.98 3.16
C SER A 248 1.79 -24.42 2.03
N PHE A 249 1.99 -25.66 1.60
CA PHE A 249 1.01 -26.39 0.79
C PHE A 249 0.46 -27.57 1.60
N ARG A 250 -0.73 -28.04 1.21
CA ARG A 250 -1.31 -29.29 1.76
C ARG A 250 -0.41 -30.50 1.53
N SER A 251 0.32 -30.51 0.41
CA SER A 251 1.34 -31.53 0.12
C SER A 251 2.71 -31.04 0.56
N PRO A 252 3.58 -31.92 1.11
CA PRO A 252 4.96 -31.55 1.47
C PRO A 252 5.89 -31.46 0.26
N LYS A 253 5.41 -31.75 -0.97
CA LYS A 253 6.24 -31.82 -2.18
C LYS A 253 6.71 -30.45 -2.73
N PRO A 254 5.88 -29.39 -2.79
CA PRO A 254 6.30 -28.10 -3.30
C PRO A 254 7.46 -27.51 -2.49
N ARG A 255 8.43 -26.88 -3.18
CA ARG A 255 9.60 -26.25 -2.58
C ARG A 255 10.12 -25.09 -3.43
N GLY A 256 10.91 -24.22 -2.82
CA GLY A 256 11.55 -23.08 -3.45
C GLY A 256 10.78 -21.77 -3.29
N GLY A 257 11.49 -20.65 -3.46
CA GLY A 257 10.96 -19.31 -3.24
C GLY A 257 10.05 -18.79 -4.35
N SER A 258 9.22 -17.81 -4.01
CA SER A 258 8.35 -17.08 -4.95
C SER A 258 8.21 -15.63 -4.49
N VAL A 259 7.84 -14.72 -5.40
CA VAL A 259 7.57 -13.32 -5.04
C VAL A 259 6.23 -12.92 -5.60
N PHE A 260 5.42 -12.29 -4.76
CA PHE A 260 4.05 -11.89 -5.03
C PHE A 260 3.92 -10.38 -5.12
N VAL A 261 3.05 -9.94 -6.01
CA VAL A 261 2.68 -8.54 -6.25
C VAL A 261 1.16 -8.41 -6.26
N LEU A 262 0.66 -7.20 -5.99
CA LEU A 262 -0.78 -6.96 -5.95
C LEU A 262 -1.44 -7.19 -7.31
N ASN A 263 -2.56 -7.90 -7.34
CA ASN A 263 -3.40 -8.05 -8.53
C ASN A 263 -4.24 -6.78 -8.81
N THR A 264 -4.38 -6.41 -10.10
CA THR A 264 -5.19 -5.27 -10.57
C THR A 264 -6.65 -5.31 -10.11
N ARG A 265 -7.31 -6.47 -10.09
CA ARG A 265 -8.70 -6.58 -9.60
C ARG A 265 -8.82 -6.19 -8.13
N ARG A 266 -7.86 -6.61 -7.31
CA ARG A 266 -7.85 -6.26 -5.89
C ARG A 266 -7.56 -4.77 -5.70
N ALA A 267 -6.62 -4.21 -6.46
CA ALA A 267 -6.35 -2.78 -6.46
C ALA A 267 -7.62 -1.97 -6.75
N ASN A 268 -8.34 -2.28 -7.83
CA ASN A 268 -9.58 -1.58 -8.21
C ASN A 268 -10.64 -1.63 -7.09
N THR A 269 -10.75 -2.74 -6.38
CA THR A 269 -11.68 -2.90 -5.25
C THR A 269 -11.29 -1.99 -4.08
N GLU A 270 -10.00 -1.88 -3.76
CA GLU A 270 -9.54 -1.03 -2.66
C GLU A 270 -9.66 0.47 -3.02
N ILE A 271 -9.41 0.85 -4.28
CA ILE A 271 -9.57 2.23 -4.73
C ILE A 271 -11.03 2.68 -4.59
N GLY A 272 -11.99 1.84 -5.03
CA GLY A 272 -13.42 2.13 -4.84
C GLY A 272 -13.77 2.38 -3.36
N ARG A 273 -13.24 1.57 -2.45
CA ARG A 273 -13.45 1.73 -1.00
C ARG A 273 -12.83 3.01 -0.42
N TRP A 274 -11.67 3.46 -0.91
CA TRP A 274 -11.05 4.70 -0.42
C TRP A 274 -11.71 5.94 -0.97
N VAL A 275 -12.17 5.92 -2.22
CA VAL A 275 -12.94 7.01 -2.81
C VAL A 275 -14.27 7.22 -2.07
N GLU A 276 -14.83 6.18 -1.47
CA GLU A 276 -16.03 6.29 -0.62
C GLU A 276 -15.70 6.81 0.80
N LYS A 277 -14.43 6.74 1.24
CA LYS A 277 -13.97 7.13 2.58
C LYS A 277 -13.10 8.39 2.51
N HIS A 278 -13.74 9.55 2.48
CA HIS A 278 -13.10 10.87 2.37
C HIS A 278 -11.93 11.09 3.34
N GLU A 279 -12.02 10.64 4.60
CA GLU A 279 -10.95 10.74 5.59
C GLU A 279 -9.68 9.96 5.16
N LYS A 280 -9.83 8.74 4.63
CA LYS A 280 -8.71 7.92 4.15
C LYS A 280 -8.14 8.45 2.84
N GLN A 281 -8.97 9.07 2.01
CA GLN A 281 -8.54 9.68 0.76
C GLN A 281 -7.58 10.86 1.00
N SER A 282 -7.88 11.74 1.96
CA SER A 282 -7.01 12.86 2.33
C SER A 282 -5.63 12.37 2.78
N GLU A 283 -5.58 11.31 3.61
CA GLU A 283 -4.33 10.69 4.07
C GLU A 283 -3.48 10.14 2.91
N LEU A 284 -4.11 9.46 1.95
CA LEU A 284 -3.41 8.80 0.82
C LEU A 284 -2.92 9.77 -0.26
N LEU A 285 -3.62 10.89 -0.45
CA LEU A 285 -3.24 11.89 -1.45
C LEU A 285 -2.22 12.91 -0.92
N GLY A 286 -1.91 12.85 0.38
CA GLY A 286 -1.08 13.82 1.09
C GLY A 286 -1.72 15.21 1.14
N GLY A 287 -1.13 16.16 1.89
CA GLY A 287 -1.68 17.51 2.04
C GLY A 287 -1.87 18.31 0.73
N ALA A 288 -1.33 17.85 -0.40
CA ALA A 288 -1.63 18.39 -1.74
C ALA A 288 -2.98 17.88 -2.29
N GLY A 289 -3.40 16.68 -1.89
CA GLY A 289 -4.71 16.11 -2.14
C GLY A 289 -5.84 16.84 -1.43
N ASP A 290 -5.58 17.50 -0.30
CA ASP A 290 -6.56 18.36 0.37
C ASP A 290 -6.98 19.54 -0.50
N VAL A 291 -6.08 20.10 -1.30
CA VAL A 291 -6.40 21.22 -2.20
C VAL A 291 -7.27 20.76 -3.38
N LEU A 292 -7.09 19.50 -3.82
CA LEU A 292 -7.92 18.87 -4.85
C LEU A 292 -9.26 18.35 -4.28
N ALA A 293 -9.27 17.82 -3.06
CA ALA A 293 -10.46 17.30 -2.39
C ALA A 293 -11.37 18.43 -1.87
N LYS A 294 -10.80 19.57 -1.43
CA LYS A 294 -11.58 20.72 -0.94
C LYS A 294 -12.18 21.58 -2.05
N ASN A 295 -11.56 21.62 -3.24
CA ASN A 295 -12.06 22.42 -4.37
C ASN A 295 -12.79 21.62 -5.45
N SER A 296 -12.76 20.29 -5.38
CA SER A 296 -13.55 19.45 -6.28
C SER A 296 -14.12 18.24 -5.55
N ASN A 297 -15.44 18.26 -5.32
CA ASN A 297 -16.28 17.10 -4.98
C ASN A 297 -16.29 16.02 -6.09
N ASP A 298 -15.30 16.00 -6.99
CA ASP A 298 -15.31 15.15 -8.17
C ASP A 298 -14.63 13.82 -7.86
N ARG A 299 -15.46 12.86 -7.44
CA ARG A 299 -15.14 11.44 -7.26
C ARG A 299 -14.21 10.90 -8.37
N ASN A 300 -14.36 11.39 -9.60
CA ASN A 300 -13.58 10.93 -10.75
C ASN A 300 -12.11 11.37 -10.71
N VAL A 301 -11.81 12.57 -10.19
CA VAL A 301 -10.44 13.10 -10.11
C VAL A 301 -9.65 12.33 -9.06
N SER A 302 -10.22 12.13 -7.87
CA SER A 302 -9.60 11.34 -6.80
C SER A 302 -9.39 9.89 -7.18
N GLN A 303 -10.40 9.26 -7.81
CA GLN A 303 -10.26 7.91 -8.37
C GLN A 303 -9.11 7.86 -9.37
N THR A 304 -9.02 8.82 -10.31
CA THR A 304 -7.95 8.84 -11.32
C THR A 304 -6.56 8.98 -10.68
N LEU A 305 -6.42 9.83 -9.67
CA LEU A 305 -5.14 10.04 -8.99
C LEU A 305 -4.71 8.78 -8.21
N LEU A 306 -5.63 8.15 -7.50
CA LEU A 306 -5.38 6.88 -6.82
C LEU A 306 -5.07 5.76 -7.82
N ASP A 307 -5.82 5.66 -8.93
CA ASP A 307 -5.56 4.70 -10.02
C ASP A 307 -4.13 4.87 -10.58
N LEU A 308 -3.67 6.11 -10.77
CA LEU A 308 -2.32 6.42 -11.24
C LEU A 308 -1.25 6.02 -10.22
N GLN A 309 -1.47 6.32 -8.93
CA GLN A 309 -0.57 5.92 -7.85
C GLN A 309 -0.47 4.38 -7.78
N PHE A 310 -1.60 3.68 -7.79
CA PHE A 310 -1.63 2.22 -7.81
C PHE A 310 -0.90 1.62 -9.00
N SER A 311 -1.16 2.14 -10.20
CA SER A 311 -0.53 1.66 -11.41
C SER A 311 0.99 1.85 -11.35
N HIS A 312 1.44 2.96 -10.76
CA HIS A 312 2.86 3.20 -10.52
C HIS A 312 3.43 2.23 -9.47
N SER A 313 2.80 2.14 -8.29
CA SER A 313 3.19 1.25 -7.20
C SER A 313 3.28 -0.21 -7.64
N GLN A 314 2.29 -0.69 -8.40
CA GLN A 314 2.27 -2.05 -8.94
C GLN A 314 3.40 -2.28 -9.95
N LYS A 315 3.64 -1.34 -10.87
CA LYS A 315 4.73 -1.43 -11.85
C LYS A 315 6.09 -1.49 -11.17
N GLU A 316 6.30 -0.64 -10.18
CA GLU A 316 7.54 -0.60 -9.40
C GLU A 316 7.70 -1.85 -8.53
N GLY A 317 6.63 -2.33 -7.90
CA GLY A 317 6.60 -3.61 -7.20
C GLY A 317 6.95 -4.80 -8.10
N TYR A 318 6.45 -4.83 -9.34
CA TYR A 318 6.77 -5.88 -10.31
C TYR A 318 8.26 -5.88 -10.72
N LYS A 319 8.83 -4.71 -10.98
CA LYS A 319 10.28 -4.58 -11.25
C LYS A 319 11.11 -5.07 -10.07
N LEU A 320 10.78 -4.62 -8.86
CA LEU A 320 11.47 -5.06 -7.64
C LEU A 320 11.35 -6.58 -7.47
N ALA A 321 10.15 -7.14 -7.62
CA ALA A 321 9.91 -8.58 -7.52
C ALA A 321 10.76 -9.38 -8.52
N THR A 322 10.90 -8.89 -9.75
CA THR A 322 11.75 -9.50 -10.78
C THR A 322 13.22 -9.50 -10.37
N ASN A 323 13.72 -8.39 -9.83
CA ASN A 323 15.09 -8.30 -9.32
C ASN A 323 15.33 -9.25 -8.14
N VAL A 324 14.35 -9.34 -7.23
CA VAL A 324 14.41 -10.24 -6.06
C VAL A 324 14.44 -11.70 -6.51
N LEU A 325 13.56 -12.11 -7.43
CA LEU A 325 13.58 -13.47 -7.99
C LEU A 325 14.90 -13.80 -8.68
N SER A 326 15.48 -12.84 -9.43
CA SER A 326 16.78 -13.02 -10.09
C SER A 326 17.92 -13.28 -9.11
N GLU A 327 18.00 -12.53 -7.99
CA GLU A 327 19.03 -12.77 -6.98
C GLU A 327 18.73 -14.00 -6.11
N MET A 328 17.47 -14.25 -5.75
CA MET A 328 17.08 -15.44 -4.98
C MET A 328 17.34 -16.74 -5.75
N GLY A 329 17.06 -16.76 -7.06
CA GLY A 329 17.28 -17.94 -7.91
C GLY A 329 18.74 -18.36 -8.05
N LYS A 330 19.70 -17.51 -7.64
CA LYS A 330 21.13 -17.84 -7.58
C LYS A 330 21.51 -18.63 -6.32
N VAL A 331 20.68 -18.56 -5.27
CA VAL A 331 21.00 -19.13 -3.95
C VAL A 331 20.02 -20.20 -3.50
N ILE A 332 18.80 -20.20 -4.03
CA ILE A 332 17.75 -21.19 -3.74
C ILE A 332 17.01 -21.60 -5.01
N LYS A 333 16.29 -22.72 -4.94
CA LYS A 333 15.33 -23.09 -5.98
C LYS A 333 14.17 -22.09 -5.98
N LEU A 334 13.70 -21.72 -7.17
CA LEU A 334 12.45 -20.95 -7.31
C LEU A 334 11.28 -21.90 -7.60
N HIS A 335 10.17 -21.71 -6.88
CA HIS A 335 8.90 -22.36 -7.20
C HIS A 335 8.22 -21.69 -8.41
N LYS A 336 8.31 -20.36 -8.49
CA LYS A 336 7.90 -19.56 -9.65
C LYS A 336 9.05 -18.67 -10.08
N LYS A 337 9.37 -18.68 -11.38
CA LYS A 337 10.46 -17.86 -11.95
C LYS A 337 10.03 -16.43 -12.25
N GLU A 338 8.73 -16.15 -12.24
CA GLU A 338 8.14 -14.84 -12.51
C GLU A 338 7.29 -14.38 -11.31
N PRO A 339 7.12 -13.06 -11.12
CA PRO A 339 6.27 -12.52 -10.07
C PRO A 339 4.82 -13.01 -10.18
N VAL A 340 4.23 -13.37 -9.05
CA VAL A 340 2.86 -13.90 -8.99
C VAL A 340 1.89 -12.78 -8.58
N ASN A 341 0.84 -12.56 -9.37
CA ASN A 341 -0.22 -11.62 -9.02
C ASN A 341 -1.17 -12.23 -7.99
N ALA A 342 -1.31 -11.59 -6.82
CA ALA A 342 -2.18 -12.07 -5.75
C ALA A 342 -2.97 -10.95 -5.05
N SER A 343 -4.07 -11.32 -4.41
CA SER A 343 -4.97 -10.41 -3.70
C SER A 343 -4.66 -10.35 -2.20
N LEU A 344 -3.39 -10.10 -1.86
CA LEU A 344 -2.89 -10.14 -0.48
C LEU A 344 -3.05 -8.76 0.19
N ALA A 345 -3.54 -8.76 1.43
CA ALA A 345 -3.89 -7.52 2.13
C ALA A 345 -2.68 -6.63 2.43
N VAL A 346 -1.49 -7.20 2.65
CA VAL A 346 -0.25 -6.44 2.89
C VAL A 346 0.25 -5.70 1.64
N LEU A 347 -0.17 -6.13 0.45
CA LEU A 347 0.29 -5.57 -0.83
C LEU A 347 -0.56 -4.41 -1.33
N LYS A 348 -1.54 -3.97 -0.55
CA LYS A 348 -2.58 -3.06 -1.04
C LYS A 348 -2.23 -1.57 -0.96
N SER A 349 -1.01 -1.16 -0.61
CA SER A 349 -0.70 0.27 -0.51
C SER A 349 -0.75 0.95 -1.89
N PRO A 350 -1.52 2.04 -2.08
CA PRO A 350 -1.58 2.79 -3.34
C PRO A 350 -0.25 3.45 -3.71
N ASP A 351 0.42 3.94 -2.68
CA ASP A 351 1.47 4.93 -2.70
C ASP A 351 2.85 4.32 -2.44
N ILE A 352 2.89 3.11 -1.87
CA ILE A 352 4.12 2.38 -1.54
C ILE A 352 4.21 1.12 -2.38
N PRO A 353 5.19 1.01 -3.30
CA PRO A 353 5.50 -0.23 -4.00
C PRO A 353 5.74 -1.36 -3.00
N SER A 354 4.92 -2.41 -3.11
CA SER A 354 4.84 -3.49 -2.13
C SER A 354 5.06 -4.86 -2.78
N ILE A 355 5.89 -5.70 -2.16
CA ILE A 355 6.09 -7.10 -2.55
C ILE A 355 5.98 -8.03 -1.35
N LEU A 356 5.62 -9.29 -1.58
CA LEU A 356 5.67 -10.35 -0.59
C LEU A 356 6.57 -11.46 -1.10
N ILE A 357 7.53 -11.88 -0.29
CA ILE A 357 8.54 -12.86 -0.63
C ILE A 357 8.26 -14.12 0.16
N GLU A 358 7.94 -15.21 -0.55
CA GLU A 358 8.00 -16.56 0.00
C GLU A 358 9.43 -17.05 -0.10
N THR A 359 10.06 -17.22 1.06
CA THR A 359 11.48 -17.62 1.16
C THR A 359 11.69 -19.11 0.92
N GLY A 360 10.63 -19.89 1.07
CA GLY A 360 10.53 -21.34 0.90
C GLY A 360 9.17 -21.81 1.43
N PHE A 361 8.89 -23.10 1.37
CA PHE A 361 7.63 -23.65 1.94
C PHE A 361 7.90 -24.49 3.17
N ILE A 362 7.43 -24.05 4.35
CA ILE A 362 7.70 -24.73 5.62
C ILE A 362 7.07 -26.13 5.70
N SER A 363 6.07 -26.42 4.87
CA SER A 363 5.48 -27.76 4.75
C SER A 363 6.43 -28.80 4.14
N ASN A 364 7.49 -28.38 3.44
CA ASN A 364 8.50 -29.27 2.90
C ASN A 364 9.60 -29.53 3.95
N PRO A 365 9.88 -30.79 4.35
CA PRO A 365 10.85 -31.08 5.42
C PRO A 365 12.27 -30.57 5.16
N ILE A 366 12.71 -30.52 3.90
CA ILE A 366 14.04 -30.02 3.53
C ILE A 366 14.08 -28.50 3.71
N GLU A 367 13.04 -27.80 3.22
CA GLU A 367 12.92 -26.34 3.35
C GLU A 367 12.71 -25.94 4.81
N GLU A 368 11.92 -26.68 5.61
CA GLU A 368 11.78 -26.45 7.06
C GLU A 368 13.15 -26.52 7.75
N LYS A 369 13.99 -27.49 7.42
CA LYS A 369 15.35 -27.56 7.96
C LYS A 369 16.17 -26.32 7.56
N GLN A 370 16.12 -25.94 6.28
CA GLN A 370 16.87 -24.82 5.73
C GLN A 370 16.43 -23.44 6.28
N LEU A 371 15.12 -23.20 6.41
CA LEU A 371 14.56 -21.95 6.93
C LEU A 371 15.03 -21.62 8.35
N PHE A 372 15.47 -22.63 9.11
CA PHE A 372 16.00 -22.49 10.47
C PHE A 372 17.52 -22.66 10.56
N GLN A 373 18.21 -22.85 9.43
CA GLN A 373 19.67 -22.87 9.37
C GLN A 373 20.22 -21.48 9.15
N ARG A 374 21.12 -21.02 10.05
CA ARG A 374 21.72 -19.69 9.99
C ARG A 374 22.36 -19.38 8.63
N GLY A 375 23.15 -20.31 8.09
CA GLY A 375 23.82 -20.14 6.79
C GLY A 375 22.86 -19.99 5.61
N HIS A 376 21.71 -20.68 5.63
CA HIS A 376 20.69 -20.55 4.59
C HIS A 376 19.94 -19.22 4.73
N GLN A 377 19.54 -18.84 5.95
CA GLN A 377 18.95 -17.52 6.23
C GLN A 377 19.87 -16.39 5.77
N ASP A 378 21.18 -16.51 6.00
CA ASP A 378 22.16 -15.52 5.56
C ASP A 378 22.25 -15.41 4.03
N LYS A 379 22.22 -16.55 3.31
CA LYS A 379 22.22 -16.58 1.84
C LYS A 379 20.99 -15.87 1.27
N ILE A 380 19.79 -16.22 1.75
CA ILE A 380 18.53 -15.59 1.31
C ILE A 380 18.52 -14.11 1.66
N SER A 381 18.87 -13.74 2.91
CA SER A 381 18.83 -12.35 3.37
C SER A 381 19.77 -11.46 2.55
N ARG A 382 20.96 -11.95 2.19
CA ARG A 382 21.89 -11.25 1.29
C ARG A 382 21.31 -11.10 -0.12
N ALA A 383 20.69 -12.14 -0.67
CA ALA A 383 20.08 -12.07 -2.00
C ALA A 383 18.93 -11.04 -2.05
N ILE A 384 18.02 -11.07 -1.06
CA ILE A 384 16.92 -10.11 -0.94
C ILE A 384 17.47 -8.69 -0.80
N SER A 385 18.37 -8.45 0.16
CA SER A 385 18.91 -7.12 0.42
C SER A 385 19.65 -6.56 -0.78
N LYS A 386 20.47 -7.39 -1.46
CA LYS A 386 21.17 -7.01 -2.68
C LYS A 386 20.20 -6.60 -3.80
N ALA A 387 19.11 -7.34 -4.00
CA ALA A 387 18.11 -7.00 -5.00
C ALA A 387 17.38 -5.68 -4.67
N VAL A 388 17.02 -5.46 -3.41
CA VAL A 388 16.37 -4.22 -2.94
C VAL A 388 17.31 -3.03 -3.11
N ILE A 389 18.55 -3.14 -2.65
CA ILE A 389 19.57 -2.08 -2.76
C ILE A 389 19.84 -1.76 -4.23
N ARG A 390 20.01 -2.79 -5.07
CA ARG A 390 20.18 -2.61 -6.52
C ARG A 390 18.99 -1.89 -7.14
N TYR A 391 17.76 -2.32 -6.84
CA TYR A 391 16.57 -1.67 -7.36
C TYR A 391 16.50 -0.18 -6.97
N LEU A 392 16.81 0.15 -5.71
CA LEU A 392 16.83 1.53 -5.21
C LEU A 392 17.96 2.36 -5.82
N ASN A 393 19.13 1.75 -6.07
CA ASN A 393 20.18 2.37 -6.85
C ASN A 393 19.71 2.63 -8.28
N ASP A 394 19.05 1.69 -8.93
CA ASP A 394 18.60 1.89 -10.32
C ASP A 394 17.40 2.86 -10.42
N ASN A 395 16.64 3.04 -9.33
CA ASN A 395 15.41 3.84 -9.27
C ASN A 395 15.34 4.64 -7.94
N PRO A 396 16.25 5.62 -7.72
CA PRO A 396 16.28 6.32 -6.44
C PRO A 396 15.02 7.18 -6.24
N PRO A 397 14.35 7.10 -5.08
CA PRO A 397 13.19 7.94 -4.81
C PRO A 397 13.58 9.43 -4.81
N GLN A 398 12.72 10.28 -5.37
CA GLN A 398 12.97 11.72 -5.43
C GLN A 398 13.14 12.32 -4.02
N GLY A 399 14.01 13.32 -3.89
CA GLY A 399 14.27 13.99 -2.60
C GLY A 399 15.19 13.23 -1.64
N THR A 400 15.70 12.06 -2.02
CA THR A 400 16.63 11.25 -1.20
C THR A 400 18.10 11.56 -1.49
N LEU A 401 18.99 11.17 -0.56
CA LEU A 401 20.45 11.27 -0.74
C LEU A 401 20.94 10.55 -2.00
N LEU A 402 20.37 9.39 -2.28
CA LEU A 402 20.74 8.61 -3.45
C LEU A 402 20.32 9.30 -4.75
N ALA A 403 19.13 9.88 -4.78
CA ALA A 403 18.68 10.68 -5.93
C ALA A 403 19.56 11.91 -6.13
N ALA A 404 19.93 12.62 -5.06
CA ALA A 404 20.84 13.76 -5.16
C ALA A 404 22.23 13.35 -5.70
N LYS A 405 22.79 12.22 -5.22
CA LYS A 405 24.06 11.66 -5.73
C LYS A 405 23.98 11.27 -7.20
N GLN A 406 22.89 10.64 -7.64
CA GLN A 406 22.74 10.25 -9.05
C GLN A 406 22.47 11.40 -10.00
N GLN A 407 21.87 12.48 -9.51
CA GLN A 407 21.73 13.71 -10.28
C GLN A 407 23.05 14.48 -10.39
N GLN A 408 24.14 14.04 -9.73
CA GLN A 408 25.49 14.56 -9.99
C GLN A 408 25.96 14.07 -11.36
N ARG A 409 25.76 14.90 -12.39
CA ARG A 409 26.16 14.59 -13.76
C ARG A 409 27.64 14.92 -13.94
N LYS A 410 28.41 14.03 -14.56
CA LYS A 410 29.78 14.37 -14.99
C LYS A 410 29.70 15.18 -16.29
N HIS A 411 30.43 16.29 -16.36
CA HIS A 411 30.55 17.12 -17.55
C HIS A 411 32.03 17.31 -17.88
N LYS A 412 32.43 16.94 -19.09
CA LYS A 412 33.78 17.21 -19.62
C LYS A 412 33.79 18.61 -20.24
N VAL A 413 34.67 19.48 -19.75
CA VAL A 413 34.82 20.87 -20.22
C VAL A 413 35.28 20.86 -21.67
N ASN A 414 34.52 21.51 -22.55
CA ASN A 414 34.88 21.69 -23.96
C ASN A 414 35.63 23.02 -24.18
N PRO A 415 36.39 23.16 -25.29
CA PRO A 415 37.02 24.43 -25.64
C PRO A 415 36.01 25.59 -25.63
N GLY A 416 36.34 26.67 -24.92
CA GLY A 416 35.49 27.87 -24.82
C GLY A 416 34.36 27.80 -23.78
N GLU A 417 34.16 26.69 -23.07
CA GLU A 417 33.18 26.64 -21.96
C GLU A 417 33.73 27.29 -20.68
N SER A 418 32.96 28.19 -20.08
CA SER A 418 33.23 28.76 -18.75
C SER A 418 32.35 28.13 -17.67
N LEU A 419 32.77 28.21 -16.40
CA LEU A 419 31.99 27.68 -15.26
C LEU A 419 30.55 28.22 -15.24
N SER A 420 30.36 29.48 -15.64
CA SER A 420 29.05 30.14 -15.74
C SER A 420 28.20 29.62 -16.89
N LEU A 421 28.79 29.33 -18.06
CA LEU A 421 28.09 28.75 -19.20
C LEU A 421 27.65 27.30 -18.90
N ILE A 422 28.53 26.54 -18.24
CA ILE A 422 28.23 25.18 -17.77
C ILE A 422 27.12 25.24 -16.71
N ALA A 423 27.21 26.14 -15.74
CA ALA A 423 26.15 26.34 -14.73
C ALA A 423 24.79 26.62 -15.37
N LYS A 424 24.74 27.54 -16.34
CA LYS A 424 23.53 27.89 -17.10
C LYS A 424 22.99 26.70 -17.89
N LYS A 425 23.86 25.94 -18.57
CA LYS A 425 23.51 24.74 -19.34
C LYS A 425 22.82 23.68 -18.48
N TYR A 426 23.22 23.55 -17.22
CA TYR A 426 22.72 22.53 -16.30
C TYR A 426 21.71 23.04 -15.26
N GLY A 427 21.32 24.32 -15.30
CA GLY A 427 20.33 24.89 -14.37
C GLY A 427 20.83 24.97 -12.92
N THR A 428 22.13 25.19 -12.73
CA THR A 428 22.78 25.36 -11.42
C THR A 428 23.59 26.67 -11.36
N THR A 429 24.38 26.89 -10.31
CA THR A 429 25.24 28.08 -10.18
C THR A 429 26.72 27.72 -10.28
N ALA A 430 27.53 28.65 -10.81
CA ALA A 430 28.97 28.50 -10.92
C ALA A 430 29.61 28.25 -9.54
N ALA A 431 29.14 28.94 -8.50
CA ALA A 431 29.58 28.73 -7.11
C ALA A 431 29.34 27.29 -6.62
N LYS A 432 28.18 26.69 -6.96
CA LYS A 432 27.85 25.32 -6.55
C LYS A 432 28.69 24.28 -7.29
N ILE A 433 28.97 24.49 -8.57
CA ILE A 433 29.94 23.66 -9.31
C ILE A 433 31.34 23.81 -8.71
N LYS A 434 31.75 25.03 -8.36
CA LYS A 434 33.06 25.33 -7.75
C LYS A 434 33.25 24.59 -6.43
N SER A 435 32.27 24.66 -5.53
CA SER A 435 32.31 23.99 -4.23
C SER A 435 32.28 22.47 -4.35
N GLU A 436 31.43 21.92 -5.22
CA GLU A 436 31.30 20.47 -5.43
C GLU A 436 32.60 19.84 -5.97
N ASN A 437 33.31 20.58 -6.83
CA ASN A 437 34.55 20.13 -7.45
C ASN A 437 35.81 20.60 -6.70
N LYS A 438 35.64 21.23 -5.52
CA LYS A 438 36.74 21.78 -4.71
C LYS A 438 37.70 22.68 -5.52
N LEU A 439 37.16 23.45 -6.47
CA LEU A 439 37.98 24.31 -7.33
C LEU A 439 38.41 25.56 -6.58
N LYS A 440 39.69 25.93 -6.68
CA LYS A 440 40.24 27.14 -6.06
C LYS A 440 39.85 28.41 -6.84
N SER A 441 39.71 28.31 -8.16
CA SER A 441 39.31 29.42 -9.07
C SER A 441 38.15 29.01 -9.99
N THR A 442 37.72 29.94 -10.86
CA THR A 442 36.71 29.69 -11.90
C THR A 442 37.33 29.32 -13.25
N SER A 443 38.66 29.27 -13.34
CA SER A 443 39.39 28.83 -14.53
C SER A 443 39.25 27.31 -14.69
N LEU A 444 38.99 26.88 -15.92
CA LEU A 444 38.77 25.47 -16.26
C LEU A 444 39.77 25.02 -17.31
N ALA A 445 40.34 23.83 -17.12
CA ALA A 445 41.17 23.21 -18.15
C ALA A 445 40.27 22.49 -19.16
N ILE A 446 40.62 22.58 -20.45
CA ILE A 446 39.94 21.83 -21.51
C ILE A 446 40.09 20.34 -21.19
N GLY A 447 38.98 19.60 -21.25
CA GLY A 447 38.94 18.17 -20.93
C GLY A 447 38.81 17.84 -19.44
N GLN A 448 38.84 18.83 -18.54
CA GLN A 448 38.58 18.65 -17.12
C GLN A 448 37.16 18.08 -16.91
N ILE A 449 37.02 17.09 -16.02
CA ILE A 449 35.72 16.52 -15.67
C ILE A 449 35.19 17.21 -14.41
N LEU A 450 34.02 17.82 -14.53
CA LEU A 450 33.31 18.47 -13.43
C LEU A 450 32.12 17.62 -13.00
N LEU A 451 31.95 17.45 -11.69
CA LEU A 451 30.72 17.02 -11.04
C LEU A 451 29.72 18.16 -11.05
N ILE A 452 28.63 17.99 -11.77
CA ILE A 452 27.57 18.99 -11.88
C ILE A 452 26.48 18.64 -10.87
N PRO A 453 26.27 19.45 -9.82
CA PRO A 453 25.26 19.18 -8.81
C PRO A 453 23.88 19.25 -9.45
N GLY A 454 23.10 18.19 -9.24
CA GLY A 454 21.73 18.08 -9.71
C GLY A 454 20.83 19.13 -9.10
N ASN A 455 20.34 20.05 -9.92
CA ASN A 455 19.25 20.94 -9.55
C ASN A 455 18.33 21.06 -10.77
N ARG A 456 17.28 20.24 -10.81
CA ARG A 456 16.09 20.67 -11.55
C ARG A 456 15.36 21.58 -10.58
N PRO A 457 15.14 22.88 -10.86
CA PRO A 457 14.25 23.65 -10.01
C PRO A 457 12.94 22.86 -9.90
N ALA A 458 12.47 22.67 -8.67
CA ALA A 458 11.10 22.26 -8.44
C ALA A 458 10.21 23.11 -9.33
N TYR A 459 9.17 22.53 -9.92
CA TYR A 459 8.10 23.33 -10.50
C TYR A 459 7.57 24.22 -9.38
N VAL A 460 8.08 25.45 -9.30
CA VAL A 460 7.52 26.50 -8.47
C VAL A 460 6.24 26.84 -9.21
N ALA A 461 5.10 26.36 -8.69
CA ALA A 461 3.82 26.91 -9.09
C ALA A 461 3.96 28.44 -9.01
N PRO A 462 3.65 29.18 -10.08
CA PRO A 462 3.87 30.62 -10.09
C PRO A 462 3.13 31.22 -8.89
N LYS A 463 3.89 31.85 -7.98
CA LYS A 463 3.33 32.67 -6.91
C LYS A 463 2.57 33.80 -7.60
N THR A 464 1.25 33.74 -7.56
CA THR A 464 0.41 34.87 -7.95
C THR A 464 0.56 35.95 -6.88
N LYS A 465 1.25 37.05 -7.25
CA LYS A 465 1.07 38.34 -6.58
C LYS A 465 -0.37 38.81 -6.82
N PRO A 466 -1.02 39.46 -5.84
CA PRO A 466 -2.30 40.11 -6.07
C PRO A 466 -2.05 41.36 -6.90
N SER A 467 -2.60 41.41 -8.11
CA SER A 467 -2.78 42.65 -8.86
C SER A 467 -3.93 42.47 -9.85
N ASP A 468 -5.01 43.16 -9.51
CA ASP A 468 -5.84 43.99 -10.37
C ASP A 468 -6.53 43.39 -11.60
N LYS A 469 -7.86 43.49 -11.53
CA LYS A 469 -8.81 43.44 -12.63
C LYS A 469 -8.25 44.16 -13.88
N LYS A 470 -8.03 43.40 -14.96
CA LYS A 470 -8.61 43.66 -16.30
C LYS A 470 -8.16 42.59 -17.33
N THR A 471 -9.17 41.89 -17.85
CA THR A 471 -9.35 41.49 -19.26
C THR A 471 -8.35 40.53 -19.93
N SER A 472 -8.76 39.27 -20.14
CA SER A 472 -8.88 38.62 -21.48
C SER A 472 -9.09 37.10 -21.33
N SER A 473 -10.30 36.65 -21.62
CA SER A 473 -10.73 35.25 -21.57
C SER A 473 -10.17 34.45 -22.76
N SER A 474 -9.27 33.50 -22.54
CA SER A 474 -8.98 32.46 -23.54
C SER A 474 -10.03 31.34 -23.45
N GLN A 475 -11.05 31.37 -24.31
CA GLN A 475 -12.03 30.29 -24.45
C GLN A 475 -11.34 28.98 -24.87
N SER A 476 -11.44 27.94 -24.04
CA SER A 476 -11.04 26.57 -24.36
C SER A 476 -12.25 25.80 -24.90
N THR A 477 -12.21 25.38 -26.17
CA THR A 477 -13.30 24.62 -26.80
C THR A 477 -12.98 23.12 -26.79
N ARG A 478 -13.88 22.30 -26.23
CA ARG A 478 -13.81 20.84 -26.27
C ARG A 478 -14.16 20.32 -27.67
N VAL A 479 -13.33 19.44 -28.22
CA VAL A 479 -13.59 18.80 -29.52
C VAL A 479 -13.54 17.28 -29.37
N THR A 480 -14.49 16.59 -29.99
CA THR A 480 -14.56 15.12 -30.02
C THR A 480 -13.97 14.61 -31.33
N ILE A 481 -12.97 13.75 -31.25
CA ILE A 481 -12.34 13.08 -32.40
C ILE A 481 -12.60 11.57 -32.34
N THR A 482 -12.50 10.88 -33.48
CA THR A 482 -12.64 9.41 -33.56
C THR A 482 -11.28 8.78 -33.82
N HIS A 483 -10.85 7.89 -32.93
CA HIS A 483 -9.62 7.11 -33.01
C HIS A 483 -9.92 5.66 -33.38
N LYS A 484 -9.20 5.08 -34.36
CA LYS A 484 -9.31 3.66 -34.73
C LYS A 484 -8.18 2.87 -34.06
N VAL A 485 -8.53 1.92 -33.19
CA VAL A 485 -7.59 1.10 -32.41
C VAL A 485 -6.70 0.28 -33.34
N ARG A 486 -5.39 0.33 -33.12
CA ARG A 486 -4.36 -0.44 -33.84
C ARG A 486 -3.86 -1.62 -33.01
N SER A 487 -3.18 -2.56 -33.67
CA SER A 487 -2.54 -3.68 -32.98
C SER A 487 -1.58 -3.19 -31.88
N GLY A 488 -1.72 -3.73 -30.67
CA GLY A 488 -0.93 -3.34 -29.50
C GLY A 488 -1.32 -2.02 -28.83
N GLU A 489 -2.49 -1.44 -29.14
CA GLU A 489 -3.07 -0.31 -28.39
C GLU A 489 -4.07 -0.78 -27.32
N TYR A 490 -4.05 -0.12 -26.17
CA TYR A 490 -5.00 -0.30 -25.06
C TYR A 490 -5.46 1.08 -24.57
N LEU A 491 -6.58 1.15 -23.84
CA LEU A 491 -7.20 2.43 -23.44
C LEU A 491 -6.22 3.43 -22.80
N GLY A 492 -5.33 2.96 -21.92
CA GLY A 492 -4.31 3.80 -21.29
C GLY A 492 -3.33 4.44 -22.29
N LYS A 493 -2.89 3.69 -23.30
CA LYS A 493 -2.01 4.20 -24.37
C LYS A 493 -2.70 5.25 -25.23
N ILE A 494 -3.99 5.07 -25.50
CA ILE A 494 -4.83 6.01 -26.29
C ILE A 494 -5.13 7.27 -25.46
N ALA A 495 -5.48 7.11 -24.19
CA ALA A 495 -5.71 8.20 -23.24
C ALA A 495 -4.46 9.08 -23.07
N ALA A 496 -3.29 8.47 -22.89
CA ALA A 496 -2.01 9.17 -22.82
C ALA A 496 -1.70 9.94 -24.11
N LYS A 497 -1.95 9.32 -25.28
CA LYS A 497 -1.75 9.95 -26.59
C LYS A 497 -2.56 11.24 -26.74
N TYR A 498 -3.83 11.23 -26.30
CA TYR A 498 -4.72 12.38 -26.45
C TYR A 498 -4.78 13.30 -25.22
N LYS A 499 -4.00 13.00 -24.17
CA LYS A 499 -3.98 13.73 -22.90
C LYS A 499 -5.38 13.82 -22.26
N VAL A 500 -6.13 12.73 -22.32
CA VAL A 500 -7.45 12.59 -21.70
C VAL A 500 -7.43 11.42 -20.71
N SER A 501 -8.47 11.28 -19.88
CA SER A 501 -8.59 10.10 -19.04
C SER A 501 -9.16 8.90 -19.80
N THR A 502 -8.77 7.69 -19.40
CA THR A 502 -9.39 6.44 -19.87
C THR A 502 -10.88 6.39 -19.53
N SER A 503 -11.27 6.97 -18.38
CA SER A 503 -12.66 7.10 -17.95
C SER A 503 -13.50 7.95 -18.89
N SER A 504 -12.94 9.05 -19.42
CA SER A 504 -13.61 9.91 -20.42
C SER A 504 -13.82 9.16 -21.74
N ILE A 505 -12.83 8.39 -22.18
CA ILE A 505 -12.98 7.54 -23.38
C ILE A 505 -14.04 6.44 -23.12
N ARG A 506 -14.02 5.80 -21.95
CA ARG A 506 -14.96 4.75 -21.58
C ARG A 506 -16.40 5.25 -21.53
N SER A 507 -16.66 6.37 -20.86
CA SER A 507 -17.99 6.95 -20.74
C SER A 507 -18.52 7.43 -22.10
N LEU A 508 -17.67 8.09 -22.88
CA LEU A 508 -18.03 8.61 -24.21
C LEU A 508 -18.36 7.52 -25.23
N ASN A 509 -17.80 6.32 -25.04
CA ASN A 509 -18.03 5.15 -25.90
C ASN A 509 -18.90 4.07 -25.26
N LYS A 510 -19.42 4.30 -24.05
CA LYS A 510 -20.23 3.34 -23.29
C LYS A 510 -19.57 1.95 -23.19
N LEU A 511 -18.25 1.90 -23.01
CA LEU A 511 -17.53 0.61 -22.94
C LEU A 511 -17.81 -0.08 -21.60
N LYS A 512 -18.15 -1.37 -21.66
CA LYS A 512 -18.38 -2.23 -20.49
C LYS A 512 -17.09 -2.85 -19.94
N SER A 513 -16.00 -2.83 -20.70
CA SER A 513 -14.68 -3.31 -20.31
C SER A 513 -13.57 -2.52 -21.00
N ASP A 514 -12.33 -2.67 -20.51
CA ASP A 514 -11.15 -2.02 -21.08
C ASP A 514 -10.50 -2.83 -22.22
N THR A 515 -11.10 -3.97 -22.59
CA THR A 515 -10.67 -4.79 -23.73
C THR A 515 -11.05 -4.10 -25.03
N LEU A 516 -10.05 -3.79 -25.86
CA LEU A 516 -10.25 -3.16 -27.16
C LEU A 516 -9.94 -4.13 -28.30
N PHE A 517 -10.76 -4.11 -29.35
CA PHE A 517 -10.52 -4.88 -30.56
C PHE A 517 -9.75 -4.05 -31.59
N VAL A 518 -8.82 -4.66 -32.30
CA VAL A 518 -8.13 -4.00 -33.41
C VAL A 518 -9.17 -3.56 -34.45
N GLY A 519 -9.12 -2.30 -34.84
CA GLY A 519 -10.08 -1.68 -35.75
C GLY A 519 -11.30 -1.03 -35.07
N GLN A 520 -11.49 -1.21 -33.77
CA GLN A 520 -12.56 -0.56 -33.00
C GLN A 520 -12.42 0.97 -33.06
N LYS A 521 -13.53 1.68 -33.27
CA LYS A 521 -13.56 3.15 -33.29
C LYS A 521 -13.96 3.69 -31.94
N LEU A 522 -13.13 4.56 -31.36
CA LEU A 522 -13.36 5.23 -30.07
C LEU A 522 -13.48 6.74 -30.26
N LYS A 523 -14.54 7.33 -29.74
CA LYS A 523 -14.68 8.77 -29.55
C LYS A 523 -13.79 9.23 -28.41
N VAL A 524 -13.04 10.31 -28.60
CA VAL A 524 -12.12 10.87 -27.61
C VAL A 524 -12.39 12.37 -27.53
N SER A 525 -12.77 12.87 -26.35
CA SER A 525 -13.02 14.31 -26.13
C SER A 525 -11.75 14.97 -25.63
N ILE A 526 -11.10 15.77 -26.47
CA ILE A 526 -9.85 16.45 -26.13
C ILE A 526 -10.09 17.90 -25.74
N VAL A 527 -9.37 18.34 -24.71
CA VAL A 527 -9.20 19.76 -24.37
C VAL A 527 -7.78 20.14 -24.80
N ALA A 528 -7.65 20.82 -25.92
CA ALA A 528 -6.34 21.23 -26.43
C ALA A 528 -6.30 22.75 -26.65
N PRO A 529 -5.17 23.41 -26.38
CA PRO A 529 -4.94 24.75 -26.93
C PRO A 529 -4.92 24.62 -28.44
N VAL A 530 -5.93 25.19 -29.09
CA VAL A 530 -6.06 25.16 -30.54
C VAL A 530 -5.09 26.16 -31.15
N LYS A 531 -4.13 25.69 -31.95
CA LYS A 531 -3.42 26.59 -32.86
C LYS A 531 -4.36 26.89 -34.01
N LYS A 532 -4.74 28.16 -34.14
CA LYS A 532 -5.46 28.67 -35.32
C LYS A 532 -4.46 28.89 -36.44
N HIS A 533 -4.78 28.44 -37.64
CA HIS A 533 -4.00 28.68 -38.84
C HIS A 533 -4.89 29.31 -39.90
N THR A 534 -4.58 30.53 -40.31
CA THR A 534 -5.25 31.22 -41.40
C THR A 534 -4.67 30.75 -42.73
N VAL A 535 -5.53 30.21 -43.60
CA VAL A 535 -5.16 29.70 -44.93
C VAL A 535 -4.61 30.83 -45.79
N LYS A 536 -3.39 30.68 -46.29
CA LYS A 536 -2.75 31.62 -47.22
C LYS A 536 -2.98 31.18 -48.68
N ARG A 537 -2.81 32.12 -49.62
CA ARG A 537 -2.89 31.85 -51.07
C ARG A 537 -1.94 30.71 -51.44
N GLY A 538 -2.48 29.67 -52.07
CA GLY A 538 -1.72 28.47 -52.48
C GLY A 538 -1.51 27.41 -51.39
N GLU A 539 -2.12 27.53 -50.20
CA GLU A 539 -2.17 26.45 -49.21
C GLU A 539 -3.37 25.52 -49.45
N PHE A 540 -3.16 24.22 -49.28
CA PHE A 540 -4.20 23.18 -49.30
C PHE A 540 -4.02 22.27 -48.08
N LEU A 541 -5.06 21.51 -47.72
CA LEU A 541 -5.09 20.73 -46.47
C LEU A 541 -3.87 19.82 -46.30
N GLY A 542 -3.39 19.19 -47.38
CA GLY A 542 -2.18 18.35 -47.35
C GLY A 542 -0.92 19.12 -46.92
N LYS A 543 -0.68 20.29 -47.52
CA LYS A 543 0.47 21.16 -47.18
C LYS A 543 0.41 21.65 -45.72
N ILE A 544 -0.79 21.98 -45.26
CA ILE A 544 -1.04 22.41 -43.87
C ILE A 544 -0.83 21.24 -42.91
N ALA A 545 -1.38 20.07 -43.23
CA ALA A 545 -1.23 18.84 -42.46
C ALA A 545 0.25 18.46 -42.28
N THR A 546 1.04 18.49 -43.35
CA THR A 546 2.49 18.23 -43.30
C THR A 546 3.22 19.26 -42.44
N LYS A 547 2.91 20.56 -42.60
CA LYS A 547 3.53 21.65 -41.82
C LYS A 547 3.36 21.48 -40.32
N TYR A 548 2.19 21.04 -39.87
CA TYR A 548 1.90 20.83 -38.45
C TYR A 548 2.13 19.36 -38.01
N GLY A 549 2.47 18.48 -38.95
CA GLY A 549 2.68 17.05 -38.74
C GLY A 549 1.46 16.31 -38.21
N VAL A 550 0.29 16.61 -38.75
CA VAL A 550 -1.01 15.95 -38.47
C VAL A 550 -1.58 15.34 -39.75
N SER A 551 -2.67 14.58 -39.68
CA SER A 551 -3.33 14.04 -40.89
C SER A 551 -4.36 15.02 -41.45
N VAL A 552 -4.53 15.04 -42.78
CA VAL A 552 -5.62 15.78 -43.46
C VAL A 552 -6.99 15.42 -42.87
N SER A 553 -7.22 14.13 -42.62
CA SER A 553 -8.46 13.63 -42.01
C SER A 553 -8.74 14.22 -40.63
N SER A 554 -7.70 14.49 -39.84
CA SER A 554 -7.85 15.10 -38.50
C SER A 554 -8.22 16.58 -38.60
N ILE A 555 -7.63 17.33 -39.53
CA ILE A 555 -7.98 18.74 -39.76
C ILE A 555 -9.43 18.85 -40.26
N ARG A 556 -9.85 17.97 -41.19
CA ARG A 556 -11.24 17.94 -41.68
C ARG A 556 -12.24 17.67 -40.59
N ALA A 557 -11.98 16.66 -39.74
CA ALA A 557 -12.88 16.26 -38.68
C ALA A 557 -13.09 17.40 -37.66
N VAL A 558 -12.00 18.08 -37.28
CA VAL A 558 -12.03 19.16 -36.29
C VAL A 558 -12.72 20.42 -36.85
N ASN A 559 -12.55 20.71 -38.14
CA ASN A 559 -13.14 21.89 -38.80
C ASN A 559 -14.46 21.61 -39.52
N LYS A 560 -15.02 20.40 -39.39
CA LYS A 560 -16.26 19.94 -40.06
C LYS A 560 -16.26 20.18 -41.58
N LEU A 561 -15.10 20.05 -42.23
CA LEU A 561 -14.96 20.31 -43.67
C LEU A 561 -15.55 19.15 -44.49
N ARG A 562 -16.48 19.49 -45.39
CA ARG A 562 -17.11 18.53 -46.31
C ARG A 562 -16.22 18.20 -47.52
N SER A 563 -15.23 19.04 -47.84
CA SER A 563 -14.26 18.83 -48.92
C SER A 563 -12.88 19.39 -48.55
N ASP A 564 -11.89 19.19 -49.43
CA ASP A 564 -10.52 19.68 -49.25
C ASP A 564 -10.32 21.11 -49.78
N LYS A 565 -11.38 21.73 -50.32
CA LYS A 565 -11.36 23.12 -50.79
C LYS A 565 -11.27 24.06 -49.59
N LEU A 566 -10.31 24.99 -49.64
CA LEU A 566 -10.09 26.01 -48.62
C LEU A 566 -10.18 27.40 -49.23
N ALA A 567 -10.80 28.34 -48.53
CA ALA A 567 -10.78 29.75 -48.93
C ALA A 567 -9.56 30.45 -48.33
N VAL A 568 -8.93 31.35 -49.09
CA VAL A 568 -7.86 32.21 -48.55
C VAL A 568 -8.45 33.07 -47.44
N GLY A 569 -7.77 33.15 -46.30
CA GLY A 569 -8.27 33.81 -45.09
C GLY A 569 -9.10 32.91 -44.17
N GLN A 570 -9.48 31.71 -44.60
CA GLN A 570 -10.21 30.75 -43.75
C GLN A 570 -9.34 30.35 -42.55
N VAL A 571 -9.91 30.41 -41.34
CA VAL A 571 -9.20 30.02 -40.13
C VAL A 571 -9.48 28.55 -39.82
N LEU A 572 -8.44 27.73 -39.89
CA LEU A 572 -8.50 26.32 -39.52
C LEU A 572 -7.99 26.11 -38.10
N ILE A 573 -8.70 25.27 -37.36
CA ILE A 573 -8.29 24.71 -36.08
C ILE A 573 -7.36 23.53 -36.35
N ILE A 574 -6.11 23.63 -35.90
CA ILE A 574 -5.12 22.57 -36.07
C ILE A 574 -5.04 21.73 -34.79
N PRO A 575 -5.32 20.40 -34.85
CA PRO A 575 -5.15 19.53 -33.70
C PRO A 575 -3.67 19.41 -33.31
N ASN A 576 -3.37 19.18 -32.03
CA ASN A 576 -2.00 18.87 -31.62
C ASN A 576 -1.59 17.46 -32.06
N LYS A 577 -0.29 17.25 -32.27
CA LYS A 577 0.33 15.96 -32.61
C LYS A 577 -0.01 14.85 -31.61
#